data_AF-A0A822GJ87-F1
#
_entry.id   AF-A0A822GJ87-F1
#
_cell.length_a   1.000
_cell.length_b   1.000
_cell.length_c   1.000
_cell.angle_alpha   90.00
_cell.angle_beta   90.00
_cell.angle_gamma   90.00
#
_symmetry.space_group_name_H-M   'P 1'
#
loop_
_entity.id
_entity.type
_entity.pdbx_description
1 polymer ?
#
loop_
_entity_poly.entity_id
_entity_poly.type
_entity_poly.pdbx_seq_one_letter_code
_entity_poly.pdbx_strand_id
1 'polypeptide(L)'
;IHYLFHTRWLYKHIHRKHHLFKQSTGIVFVLANPWESLLQNQLAVWFVPIFFKEKHLFTICLWIFIRVYQIINTHSGYDLPYISPQYYFPWLMSGRLQHDYHH
;
A
#
# COMPACT_ATOMS: atom_id res chain seq x y z
N ILE A 1 0.98 3.15 10.58
CA ILE A 1 1.99 4.09 10.02
C ILE A 1 1.31 5.22 9.24
N HIS A 2 0.43 4.93 8.28
CA HIS A 2 -0.26 5.94 7.47
C HIS A 2 -0.86 7.10 8.30
N TYR A 3 -1.57 6.82 9.40
CA TYR A 3 -2.10 7.85 10.31
C TYR A 3 -1.03 8.84 10.82
N LEU A 4 0.19 8.38 11.11
CA LEU A 4 1.28 9.26 11.56
C LEU A 4 1.71 10.23 10.46
N PHE A 5 1.64 9.82 9.20
CA PHE A 5 1.96 10.69 8.07
C PHE A 5 0.96 11.82 7.85
N HIS A 6 -0.20 11.78 8.49
CA HIS A 6 -1.15 12.89 8.54
C HIS A 6 -0.88 13.90 9.65
N THR A 7 0.12 13.67 10.52
CA THR A 7 0.56 14.72 11.44
C THR A 7 1.13 15.90 10.66
N ARG A 8 0.91 17.13 11.16
CA ARG A 8 1.19 18.38 10.43
C ARG A 8 2.58 18.43 9.75
N TRP A 9 3.61 17.97 10.46
CA TRP A 9 4.98 17.97 9.93
C TRP A 9 5.20 16.89 8.87
N LEU A 10 4.80 15.65 9.14
CA LEU A 10 4.98 14.53 8.21
C LEU A 10 4.11 14.71 6.97
N TYR A 11 2.91 15.26 7.11
CA TYR A 11 2.05 15.58 5.98
C TYR A 11 2.74 16.57 5.04
N LYS A 12 3.19 17.71 5.56
CA LYS A 12 3.77 18.78 4.74
C LYS A 12 5.01 18.33 3.94
N HIS A 13 5.85 17.47 4.51
CA HIS A 13 7.15 17.10 3.92
C HIS A 13 7.16 15.75 3.22
N ILE A 14 6.33 14.81 3.66
CA ILE A 14 6.34 13.42 3.18
C ILE A 14 5.04 13.11 2.43
N HIS A 15 3.90 13.25 3.12
CA HIS A 15 2.63 12.72 2.61
C HIS A 15 1.90 13.60 1.60
N ARG A 16 2.20 14.90 1.57
CA ARG A 16 1.52 15.87 0.71
C ARG A 16 1.63 15.51 -0.78
N LYS A 17 2.73 14.89 -1.20
CA LYS A 17 2.91 14.46 -2.60
C LYS A 17 1.96 13.32 -2.98
N HIS A 18 1.69 12.42 -2.04
CA HIS A 18 0.74 11.33 -2.23
C HIS A 18 -0.68 11.86 -2.47
N HIS A 19 -1.09 12.87 -1.68
CA HIS A 19 -2.39 13.56 -1.81
C HIS A 19 -2.45 14.62 -2.93
N LEU A 20 -1.36 14.86 -3.66
CA LEU A 20 -1.37 15.80 -4.78
C LEU A 20 -2.22 15.26 -5.94
N PHE A 21 -2.22 13.95 -6.12
CA PHE A 21 -2.93 13.27 -7.19
C PHE A 21 -4.29 12.80 -6.70
N LYS A 22 -5.34 13.55 -7.05
CA LYS A 22 -6.73 13.24 -6.66
C LYS A 22 -7.24 11.90 -7.20
N GLN A 23 -6.64 11.40 -8.28
CA GLN A 23 -6.99 10.10 -8.84
C GLN A 23 -5.86 9.13 -8.55
N SER A 24 -6.16 8.14 -7.71
CA SER A 24 -5.23 7.08 -7.39
C SER A 24 -4.92 6.27 -8.66
N THR A 25 -3.65 6.27 -9.07
CA THR A 25 -3.15 5.38 -10.13
C THR A 25 -1.97 4.59 -9.58
N GLY A 26 -1.78 3.35 -10.01
CA GLY A 26 -0.67 2.51 -9.53
C GLY A 26 0.72 3.13 -9.78
N ILE A 27 0.81 4.07 -10.73
CA ILE A 27 2.03 4.84 -11.00
C ILE A 27 2.27 5.91 -9.92
N VAL A 28 1.22 6.55 -9.42
CA VAL A 28 1.32 7.59 -8.36
C VAL A 28 1.97 7.02 -7.11
N PHE A 29 1.71 5.75 -6.79
CA PHE A 29 2.41 5.05 -5.72
C PHE A 29 3.95 5.10 -5.86
N VAL A 30 4.47 4.93 -7.09
CA VAL A 30 5.92 4.99 -7.36
C VAL A 30 6.44 6.42 -7.23
N LEU A 31 5.58 7.41 -7.52
CA LEU A 31 5.89 8.83 -7.46
C LEU A 31 5.74 9.45 -6.05
N ALA A 32 5.23 8.69 -5.08
CA ALA A 32 5.15 9.13 -3.70
C ALA A 32 6.55 9.43 -3.13
N ASN A 33 6.59 10.15 -2.00
CA ASN A 33 7.87 10.46 -1.36
C ASN A 33 8.64 9.15 -1.05
N PRO A 34 9.95 9.04 -1.33
CA PRO A 34 10.71 7.81 -1.08
C PRO A 34 10.58 7.27 0.35
N TRP A 35 10.49 8.16 1.34
CA TRP A 35 10.28 7.78 2.74
C TRP A 35 8.89 7.19 3.00
N GLU A 36 7.88 7.73 2.32
CA GLU A 36 6.55 7.17 2.36
C GLU A 36 6.52 5.77 1.75
N SER A 37 7.09 5.63 0.55
CA SER A 37 7.15 4.36 -0.17
C SER A 37 7.95 3.30 0.60
N LEU A 38 9.04 3.71 1.26
CA LEU A 38 9.82 2.81 2.11
C LEU A 38 9.01 2.34 3.32
N LEU A 39 8.42 3.28 4.07
CA LEU A 39 7.82 2.98 5.37
C LEU A 39 6.42 2.38 5.29
N GLN A 40 5.59 2.76 4.31
CA GLN A 40 4.27 2.16 4.13
C GLN A 40 4.31 0.87 3.33
N ASN A 41 5.17 0.80 2.31
CA ASN A 41 5.03 -0.23 1.28
C ASN A 41 6.16 -1.25 1.35
N GLN A 42 7.42 -0.79 1.26
CA GLN A 42 8.57 -1.70 1.31
C GLN A 42 8.66 -2.43 2.64
N LEU A 43 8.46 -1.74 3.77
CA LEU A 43 8.41 -2.40 5.07
C LEU A 43 7.36 -3.52 5.11
N ALA A 44 6.16 -3.29 4.59
CA ALA A 44 5.11 -4.31 4.56
C ALA A 44 5.48 -5.51 3.65
N VAL A 45 6.16 -5.25 2.52
CA VAL A 45 6.66 -6.29 1.61
C VAL A 45 7.73 -7.15 2.30
N TRP A 46 8.69 -6.52 2.97
CA TRP A 46 9.85 -7.20 3.55
C TRP A 46 9.64 -7.72 4.97
N PHE A 47 8.60 -7.26 5.68
CA PHE A 47 8.32 -7.63 7.07
C PHE A 47 8.33 -9.15 7.24
N VAL A 48 7.46 -9.84 6.51
CA VAL A 48 7.32 -11.30 6.60
C VAL A 48 8.61 -12.03 6.19
N PRO A 49 9.23 -11.79 5.02
CA PRO A 49 10.50 -12.42 4.65
C PRO A 49 11.62 -12.28 5.68
N ILE A 50 11.69 -11.18 6.43
CA ILE A 50 12.73 -10.96 7.45
C ILE A 50 12.55 -11.88 8.65
N PHE A 51 11.31 -12.14 9.10
CA PHE A 51 11.03 -12.93 10.31
C PHE A 51 10.99 -14.45 10.08
N PHE A 52 10.81 -14.91 8.85
CA PHE A 52 10.83 -16.35 8.56
C PHE A 52 12.25 -16.91 8.65
N LYS A 53 12.42 -17.89 9.54
CA LYS A 53 13.70 -18.60 9.75
C LYS A 53 14.12 -19.36 8.49
N GLU A 54 13.17 -20.05 7.86
CA GLU A 54 13.35 -20.75 6.59
C GLU A 54 12.71 -19.95 5.46
N LYS A 55 13.52 -19.67 4.44
CA LYS A 55 13.17 -18.76 3.35
C LYS A 55 13.07 -19.56 2.05
N HIS A 56 11.96 -20.28 1.88
CA HIS A 56 11.68 -20.87 0.57
C HIS A 56 11.41 -19.76 -0.44
N LEU A 57 12.12 -19.80 -1.57
CA LEU A 57 12.01 -18.78 -2.62
C LEU A 57 10.56 -18.62 -3.09
N PHE A 58 9.84 -19.73 -3.27
CA PHE A 58 8.45 -19.72 -3.68
C PHE A 58 7.56 -18.92 -2.72
N THR A 59 7.68 -19.15 -1.40
CA THR A 59 6.88 -18.45 -0.39
C THR A 59 7.17 -16.95 -0.39
N ILE A 60 8.43 -16.56 -0.54
CA ILE A 60 8.83 -15.15 -0.61
C ILE A 60 8.27 -14.50 -1.88
N CYS A 61 8.44 -15.13 -3.03
CA CYS A 61 7.90 -14.62 -4.30
C CYS A 61 6.39 -14.49 -4.26
N LEU A 62 5.68 -15.50 -3.73
CA LEU A 62 4.23 -15.48 -3.57
C LEU A 62 3.80 -14.34 -2.63
N TRP A 63 4.48 -14.16 -1.51
CA TRP A 63 4.22 -13.06 -0.59
C TRP A 63 4.41 -11.69 -1.25
N ILE A 64 5.55 -11.47 -1.91
CA ILE A 64 5.84 -10.23 -2.63
C ILE A 64 4.77 -9.97 -3.69
N PHE A 65 4.38 -10.99 -4.46
CA PHE A 65 3.32 -10.87 -5.46
C PHE A 65 2.00 -10.40 -4.84
N ILE A 66 1.56 -11.03 -3.74
CA ILE A 66 0.32 -10.65 -3.04
C ILE A 66 0.40 -9.20 -2.56
N ARG A 67 1.52 -8.77 -1.98
CA ARG A 67 1.70 -7.41 -1.45
C ARG A 67 1.74 -6.35 -2.55
N VAL A 68 2.42 -6.62 -3.66
CA VAL A 68 2.46 -5.72 -4.82
C VAL A 68 1.08 -5.64 -5.48
N TYR A 69 0.39 -6.78 -5.61
CA TYR A 69 -0.97 -6.82 -6.13
C TYR A 69 -1.92 -5.96 -5.29
N GLN A 70 -1.86 -6.05 -3.96
CA GLN A 70 -2.66 -5.24 -3.04
C GLN A 70 -2.44 -3.74 -3.25
N ILE A 71 -1.18 -3.31 -3.34
CA ILE A 71 -0.81 -1.92 -3.59
C ILE A 71 -1.44 -1.43 -4.90
N ILE A 72 -1.26 -2.19 -5.98
CA ILE A 72 -1.79 -1.83 -7.31
C ILE A 72 -3.30 -1.75 -7.25
N ASN A 73 -3.95 -2.77 -6.72
CA ASN A 73 -5.41 -2.84 -6.66
C ASN A 73 -6.02 -1.64 -5.90
N THR A 74 -5.47 -1.27 -4.74
CA THR A 74 -5.93 -0.10 -3.95
C THR A 74 -5.73 1.23 -4.68
N HIS A 75 -4.77 1.34 -5.61
CA HIS A 75 -4.49 2.55 -6.37
C HIS A 75 -4.84 2.43 -7.86
N SER A 76 -5.57 1.40 -8.28
CA SER A 76 -5.76 1.14 -9.72
C SER A 76 -6.83 2.02 -10.36
N GLY A 77 -7.67 2.68 -9.54
CA GLY A 77 -8.89 3.32 -9.99
C GLY A 77 -9.99 2.33 -10.43
N TYR A 78 -9.80 1.03 -10.24
CA TYR A 78 -10.81 0.00 -10.48
C TYR A 78 -11.22 -0.66 -9.17
N ASP A 79 -12.52 -0.89 -9.02
CA ASP A 79 -13.04 -1.72 -7.92
C ASP A 79 -13.25 -3.13 -8.48
N LEU A 80 -12.35 -4.05 -8.11
CA LEU A 80 -12.36 -5.43 -8.59
C LEU A 80 -13.07 -6.33 -7.56
N PRO A 81 -14.38 -6.61 -7.74
CA PRO A 81 -15.12 -7.44 -6.81
C PRO A 81 -14.55 -8.86 -6.78
N TYR A 82 -14.58 -9.49 -5.60
CA TYR A 82 -14.10 -10.86 -5.35
C TYR A 82 -12.59 -11.12 -5.52
N ILE A 83 -11.84 -10.20 -6.12
CA ILE A 83 -10.38 -10.30 -6.27
C ILE A 83 -9.67 -9.38 -5.25
N SER A 84 -10.26 -8.22 -4.99
CA SER A 84 -9.75 -7.29 -3.98
C SER A 84 -9.88 -7.88 -2.56
N PRO A 85 -8.80 -7.95 -1.77
CA PRO A 85 -8.84 -8.48 -0.40
C PRO A 85 -9.80 -7.73 0.54
N GLN A 86 -10.20 -6.50 0.18
CA GLN A 86 -11.17 -5.70 0.93
C GLN A 86 -12.53 -6.43 1.10
N TYR A 87 -12.91 -7.30 0.16
CA TYR A 87 -14.20 -8.01 0.21
C TYR A 87 -14.20 -9.18 1.19
N TYR A 88 -13.02 -9.72 1.54
CA TYR A 88 -12.89 -10.85 2.47
C TYR A 88 -12.47 -10.39 3.86
N PHE A 89 -11.65 -9.33 3.94
CA PHE A 89 -11.12 -8.81 5.21
C PHE A 89 -11.21 -7.27 5.26
N PRO A 90 -12.42 -6.68 5.21
CA PRO A 90 -12.60 -5.23 5.11
C PRO A 90 -12.04 -4.44 6.30
N TRP A 91 -11.98 -5.05 7.49
CA TRP A 91 -11.42 -4.41 8.69
C TRP A 91 -9.88 -4.44 8.72
N LEU A 92 -9.25 -5.33 7.97
CA LEU A 92 -7.80 -5.53 7.97
C LEU A 92 -7.14 -4.89 6.74
N MET A 93 -7.86 -4.86 5.61
CA MET A 93 -7.34 -4.44 4.32
C MET A 93 -8.19 -3.29 3.77
N SER A 94 -7.59 -2.10 3.68
CA SER A 94 -8.20 -1.02 2.91
C SER A 94 -8.08 -1.32 1.42
N GLY A 95 -9.18 -1.24 0.71
CA GLY A 95 -9.14 -1.25 -0.75
C GLY A 95 -9.53 0.09 -1.33
N ARG A 96 -9.82 0.07 -2.64
CA ARG A 96 -9.91 1.26 -3.47
C ARG A 96 -10.93 2.28 -2.96
N LEU A 97 -12.15 1.87 -2.61
CA LEU A 97 -13.20 2.81 -2.17
C LEU A 97 -12.81 3.61 -0.92
N GLN A 98 -12.23 2.94 0.07
CA GLN A 98 -11.80 3.59 1.32
C GLN A 98 -10.60 4.52 1.09
N HIS A 99 -9.69 4.12 0.21
CA HIS A 99 -8.53 4.93 -0.15
C HIS A 99 -8.93 6.16 -0.96
N ASP A 100 -9.77 5.99 -1.98
CA ASP A 100 -10.27 7.10 -2.81
C ASP A 100 -11.13 8.09 -1.99
N TYR A 101 -11.92 7.62 -1.02
CA TYR A 101 -12.65 8.51 -0.09
C TYR A 101 -11.72 9.29 0.85
N HIS A 102 -10.55 8.73 1.14
CA HIS A 102 -9.57 9.34 2.04
C HIS A 102 -8.73 10.45 1.36
N HIS A 103 -8.47 10.32 0.06
CA HIS A 103 -7.81 11.34 -0.78
C HIS A 103 -8.72 12.54 -1.04
#